data_AF-A0A6N2W719-F1
#
_entry.id   AF-A0A6N2W719-F1
#
_cell.length_a   1.000
_cell.length_b   1.000
_cell.length_c   1.000
_cell.angle_alpha   90.00
_cell.angle_beta   90.00
_cell.angle_gamma   90.00
#
_symmetry.space_group_name_H-M   'P 1'
#
loop_
_entity.id
_entity.type
_entity.pdbx_description
1 polymer ?
#
loop_
_entity_poly.entity_id
_entity_poly.type
_entity_poly.pdbx_seq_one_letter_code
_entity_poly.pdbx_strand_id
1 'polypeptide(L)'
;MDESRKQFEAEMEKLGDCVDMRRAKNGNEEYMSWDVGLAWKFWNLSRSAIEIKAPRFISSREALVKGYTVDYSNGFGDAMDAYEESIRAAGIKVKE
;
A
#
# COMPACT_ATOMS: atom_id res chain seq x y z
N MET A 1 6.04 10.53 2.97
CA MET A 1 4.69 11.11 3.05
C MET A 1 4.14 11.53 1.68
N ASP A 2 4.89 11.43 0.57
CA ASP A 2 4.45 12.04 -0.70
C ASP A 2 3.73 11.14 -1.71
N GLU A 3 4.05 9.85 -1.82
CA GLU A 3 3.59 9.08 -2.99
C GLU A 3 2.07 8.82 -3.02
N SER A 4 1.47 8.58 -1.85
CA SER A 4 0.01 8.46 -1.73
C SER A 4 -0.71 9.77 -2.04
N ARG A 5 -0.11 10.90 -1.67
CA ARG A 5 -0.66 12.24 -1.93
C ARG A 5 -0.55 12.59 -3.41
N LYS A 6 0.60 12.34 -4.04
CA LYS A 6 0.78 12.52 -5.48
C LYS A 6 -0.21 11.68 -6.30
N GLN A 7 -0.46 10.43 -5.90
CA GLN A 7 -1.46 9.59 -6.57
C GLN A 7 -2.86 10.17 -6.45
N PHE A 8 -3.24 10.63 -5.26
CA PHE A 8 -4.52 11.30 -5.05
C PHE A 8 -4.64 12.57 -5.89
N GLU A 9 -3.62 13.44 -5.86
CA GLU A 9 -3.61 14.69 -6.62
C GLU A 9 -3.69 14.44 -8.12
N ALA A 10 -2.96 13.45 -8.64
CA ALA A 10 -3.02 13.07 -10.05
C ALA A 10 -4.41 12.55 -10.50
N GLU A 11 -5.16 11.87 -9.60
CA GLU A 11 -6.54 11.50 -9.90
C GLU A 11 -7.48 12.70 -9.84
N MET A 12 -7.29 13.61 -8.89
CA MET A 12 -8.11 14.82 -8.76
C MET A 12 -7.86 15.82 -9.90
N GLU A 13 -6.63 15.93 -10.41
CA GLU A 13 -6.31 16.77 -11.58
C GLU A 13 -7.13 16.39 -12.83
N LYS A 14 -7.54 15.12 -12.96
CA LYS A 14 -8.40 14.67 -14.08
C LYS A 14 -9.79 15.28 -14.04
N LEU A 15 -10.22 15.78 -12.89
CA LEU A 15 -11.50 16.48 -12.72
C LEU A 15 -11.43 17.95 -13.18
N GLY A 16 -10.22 18.45 -13.50
CA GLY A 16 -10.00 19.79 -14.01
C GLY A 16 -10.62 20.87 -13.11
N ASP A 17 -11.34 21.80 -13.71
CA ASP A 17 -11.94 22.95 -13.01
C ASP A 17 -13.13 22.58 -12.10
N CYS A 18 -13.54 21.31 -12.04
CA CYS A 18 -14.61 20.87 -11.15
C CYS A 18 -14.18 20.79 -9.67
N VAL A 19 -12.88 20.82 -9.38
CA VAL A 19 -12.34 20.71 -8.02
C VAL A 19 -11.30 21.78 -7.74
N ASP A 20 -11.29 22.33 -6.53
CA ASP A 20 -10.28 23.30 -6.10
C ASP A 20 -9.15 22.60 -5.35
N MET A 21 -8.06 22.34 -6.07
CA MET A 21 -6.88 21.66 -5.53
C MET A 21 -5.93 22.58 -4.74
N ARG A 22 -6.29 23.86 -4.52
CA ARG A 22 -5.44 24.78 -3.76
C ARG A 22 -5.27 24.31 -2.32
N ARG A 23 -4.06 24.52 -1.80
CA ARG A 23 -3.67 24.18 -0.44
C ARG A 23 -3.37 25.43 0.36
N ALA A 24 -3.67 25.38 1.66
CA ALA A 24 -3.32 26.45 2.57
C ALA A 24 -1.80 26.66 2.57
N LYS A 25 -1.34 27.88 2.32
CA LYS A 25 0.11 28.18 2.30
C LYS A 25 0.72 28.25 3.70
N ASN A 26 -0.11 28.38 4.73
CA ASN A 26 0.29 28.48 6.12
C ASN A 26 -0.38 27.34 6.91
N GLY A 27 0.37 26.64 7.77
CA GLY A 27 -0.11 25.49 8.54
C GLY A 27 0.24 24.15 7.89
N ASN A 28 -0.59 23.12 8.12
CA ASN A 28 -0.33 21.73 7.66
C ASN A 28 -0.54 21.50 6.15
N GLU A 29 -0.61 22.58 5.38
CA GLU A 29 -0.83 22.56 3.93
C GLU A 29 -2.06 21.73 3.50
N GLU A 30 -3.16 21.83 4.25
CA GLU A 30 -4.42 21.14 3.95
C GLU A 30 -5.10 21.70 2.69
N TYR A 31 -5.92 20.87 2.04
CA TYR A 31 -6.74 21.31 0.92
C TYR A 31 -7.77 22.35 1.39
N MET A 32 -7.88 23.46 0.66
CA MET A 32 -8.75 24.57 1.02
C MET A 32 -10.22 24.28 0.74
N SER A 33 -10.49 23.45 -0.28
CA SER A 33 -11.84 22.98 -0.58
C SER A 33 -12.24 21.86 0.38
N TRP A 34 -13.46 21.96 0.90
CA TRP A 34 -14.02 20.98 1.84
C TRP A 34 -14.20 19.60 1.19
N ASP A 35 -14.71 19.57 -0.03
CA ASP A 35 -14.95 18.38 -0.84
C ASP A 35 -13.64 17.64 -1.16
N VAL A 36 -12.58 18.35 -1.56
CA VAL A 36 -11.26 17.74 -1.78
C VAL A 36 -10.65 17.28 -0.45
N GLY A 37 -10.78 18.06 0.62
CA GLY A 37 -10.33 17.67 1.96
C GLY A 37 -11.02 16.40 2.47
N LEU A 38 -12.33 16.28 2.25
CA LEU A 38 -13.11 15.10 2.61
C LEU A 38 -12.72 13.89 1.76
N ALA A 39 -12.53 14.07 0.45
CA ALA A 39 -12.05 13.03 -0.45
C ALA A 39 -10.65 12.54 -0.04
N TRP A 40 -9.75 13.45 0.34
CA TRP A 40 -8.42 13.11 0.87
C TRP A 40 -8.50 12.31 2.17
N LYS A 41 -9.43 12.67 3.07
CA LYS A 41 -9.65 11.91 4.30
C LYS A 41 -10.10 10.49 4.00
N PHE A 42 -11.10 10.30 3.13
CA PHE A 42 -11.57 8.96 2.76
C PHE A 42 -10.53 8.16 1.98
N TRP A 43 -9.74 8.82 1.14
CA TRP A 43 -8.59 8.20 0.47
C TRP A 43 -7.63 7.58 1.49
N ASN A 44 -7.23 8.33 2.51
CA ASN A 44 -6.35 7.81 3.57
C ASN A 44 -7.01 6.71 4.39
N LEU A 45 -8.28 6.89 4.80
CA LEU A 45 -9.01 5.87 5.57
C LEU A 45 -9.12 4.55 4.80
N SER A 46 -9.42 4.59 3.50
CA SER A 46 -9.51 3.39 2.67
C SER A 46 -8.19 2.62 2.62
N ARG A 47 -7.06 3.33 2.61
CA ARG A 47 -5.72 2.74 2.56
C ARG A 47 -5.24 2.26 3.92
N SER A 48 -5.61 2.95 5.00
CA SER A 48 -5.34 2.50 6.38
C SER A 48 -6.15 1.26 6.75
N ALA A 49 -7.30 1.02 6.11
CA ALA A 49 -8.08 -0.19 6.29
C ALA A 49 -7.46 -1.45 5.63
N ILE A 50 -6.39 -1.28 4.84
CA ILE A 50 -5.71 -2.40 4.20
C ILE A 50 -4.81 -3.10 5.23
N GLU A 51 -5.28 -4.24 5.73
CA GLU A 51 -4.51 -5.11 6.62
C GLU A 51 -4.04 -6.36 5.87
N ILE A 52 -2.72 -6.54 5.77
CA ILE A 52 -2.12 -7.76 5.23
C ILE A 52 -1.67 -8.62 6.42
N LYS A 53 -2.17 -9.85 6.48
CA LYS A 53 -1.64 -10.82 7.44
C LYS A 53 -0.25 -11.26 6.98
N ALA A 54 0.76 -10.94 7.78
CA ALA A 54 2.10 -11.42 7.50
C ALA A 54 2.11 -12.97 7.49
N PRO A 55 2.75 -13.61 6.51
CA PRO A 55 2.97 -15.04 6.54
C PRO A 55 3.74 -15.41 7.82
N ARG A 56 3.35 -16.53 8.44
CA ARG A 56 3.97 -17.00 9.68
C ARG A 56 5.45 -17.32 9.41
N PHE A 57 6.33 -16.81 10.26
CA PHE A 57 7.73 -17.23 10.29
C PHE A 57 7.83 -18.75 10.49
N ILE A 58 8.51 -19.42 9.59
CA ILE A 58 8.87 -20.83 9.71
C ILE A 58 10.37 -20.93 9.95
N SER A 59 10.77 -21.81 10.87
CA SER A 59 12.19 -22.07 11.08
C SER A 59 12.79 -22.80 9.88
N SER A 60 14.11 -22.69 9.66
CA SER A 60 14.81 -23.45 8.62
C SER A 60 14.54 -24.96 8.72
N ARG A 61 14.36 -25.48 9.94
CA ARG A 61 14.02 -26.89 10.19
C ARG A 61 12.60 -27.24 9.75
N GLU A 62 11.62 -26.37 9.99
CA GLU A 62 10.25 -26.56 9.51
C GLU A 62 10.16 -26.43 7.98
N ALA A 63 10.93 -25.52 7.38
CA ALA A 63 11.02 -25.37 5.93
C ALA A 63 11.57 -26.64 5.26
N LEU A 64 12.66 -27.18 5.81
CA LEU A 64 13.25 -28.46 5.42
C LEU A 64 12.24 -29.62 5.43
N VAL A 65 11.40 -29.72 6.48
CA VAL A 65 10.38 -30.77 6.61
C VAL A 65 9.27 -30.62 5.55
N LYS A 66 9.00 -29.40 5.09
CA LYS A 66 8.03 -29.12 4.03
C LYS A 66 8.59 -29.30 2.60
N GLY A 67 9.86 -29.68 2.47
CA GLY A 67 10.49 -29.93 1.18
C GLY A 67 11.17 -28.71 0.54
N TYR A 68 11.31 -27.60 1.26
CA TYR A 68 12.10 -26.46 0.78
C TYR A 68 13.59 -26.81 0.78
N THR A 69 14.29 -26.43 -0.29
CA THR A 69 15.73 -26.71 -0.48
C THR A 69 16.59 -25.68 0.26
N VAL A 70 17.57 -26.12 1.04
CA VAL A 70 18.24 -25.35 2.12
C VAL A 70 19.38 -24.43 1.67
N ASP A 71 19.38 -23.96 0.42
CA ASP A 71 20.32 -22.89 0.07
C ASP A 71 19.74 -21.56 0.56
N TYR A 72 20.56 -20.75 1.25
CA TYR A 72 20.16 -19.45 1.83
C TYR A 72 19.47 -18.53 0.81
N SER A 73 19.81 -18.66 -0.47
CA SER A 73 19.16 -17.95 -1.58
C SER A 73 17.72 -18.41 -1.82
N ASN A 74 17.42 -19.71 -1.66
CA ASN A 74 16.11 -20.27 -1.93
C ASN A 74 15.14 -19.95 -0.79
N GLY A 75 15.59 -19.99 0.47
CA GLY A 75 14.77 -19.61 1.61
C GLY A 75 14.33 -18.14 1.63
N PHE A 76 15.09 -17.23 0.99
CA PHE A 76 14.66 -15.85 0.78
C PHE A 76 13.56 -15.77 -0.29
N GLY A 77 13.71 -16.49 -1.40
CA GLY A 77 12.70 -16.57 -2.46
C GLY A 77 11.36 -17.12 -1.95
N ASP A 78 11.39 -18.25 -1.25
CA ASP A 78 10.19 -18.88 -0.68
C ASP A 78 9.43 -17.95 0.29
N ALA A 79 10.17 -17.14 1.04
CA ALA A 79 9.58 -16.16 1.94
C ALA A 79 8.91 -15.01 1.17
N MET A 80 9.55 -14.50 0.12
CA MET A 80 8.99 -13.44 -0.72
C MET A 80 7.70 -13.90 -1.43
N ASP A 81 7.68 -15.12 -1.98
CA ASP A 81 6.49 -15.71 -2.60
C ASP A 81 5.31 -15.77 -1.63
N ALA A 82 5.55 -16.20 -0.38
CA ALA A 82 4.52 -16.26 0.65
C ALA A 82 3.94 -14.88 1.01
N TYR A 83 4.76 -13.82 0.98
CA TYR A 83 4.28 -12.44 1.14
C TYR A 83 3.46 -11.99 -0.07
N GLU A 84 3.91 -12.26 -1.29
CA GLU A 84 3.14 -11.92 -2.49
C GLU A 84 1.77 -12.60 -2.52
N GLU A 85 1.71 -13.90 -2.17
CA GLU A 85 0.46 -14.63 -2.04
C GLU A 85 -0.47 -14.00 -1.00
N SER A 86 0.06 -13.63 0.16
CA SER A 86 -0.71 -12.99 1.22
C SER A 86 -1.28 -11.62 0.79
N ILE A 87 -0.48 -10.85 0.03
CA ILE A 87 -0.91 -9.56 -0.54
C ILE A 87 -2.00 -9.76 -1.60
N ARG A 88 -1.81 -10.72 -2.52
CA ARG A 88 -2.80 -11.05 -3.55
C ARG A 88 -4.11 -11.58 -2.94
N ALA A 89 -4.04 -12.40 -1.89
CA ALA A 89 -5.20 -12.93 -1.17
C ALA A 89 -6.01 -11.83 -0.46
N ALA A 90 -5.36 -10.73 -0.07
CA ALA A 90 -6.03 -9.53 0.44
C ALA A 90 -6.67 -8.67 -0.67
N GLY A 91 -6.63 -9.10 -1.93
CA GLY A 91 -7.17 -8.39 -3.08
C GLY A 91 -6.32 -7.20 -3.54
N ILE A 92 -5.07 -7.11 -3.07
CA ILE A 92 -4.16 -6.02 -3.41
C ILE A 92 -3.29 -6.45 -4.58
N LYS A 93 -3.14 -5.55 -5.56
CA LYS A 93 -2.29 -5.78 -6.73
C LYS A 93 -0.81 -5.70 -6.33
N VAL A 94 -0.07 -6.78 -6.56
CA VAL A 94 1.40 -6.82 -6.57
C VAL A 94 1.88 -6.49 -7.99
N LYS A 95 2.89 -5.63 -8.14
CA LYS A 95 3.54 -5.34 -9.42
C LYS A 95 4.86 -6.12 -9.50
N GLU A 96 5.09 -6.75 -10.64
CA GLU A 96 6.35 -7.43 -11.00
C GLU A 96 7.40 -6.43 -11.49
#